data_AF-F2RSW7-F1
#
_entry.id   AF-F2RSW7-F1
#
_cell.length_a   1.000
_cell.length_b   1.000
_cell.length_c   1.000
_cell.angle_alpha   90.00
_cell.angle_beta   90.00
_cell.angle_gamma   90.00
#
_symmetry.space_group_name_H-M   'P 1'
#
loop_
_entity.id
_entity.type
_entity.pdbx_description
1 polymer ?
#
loop_
_entity_poly.entity_id
_entity_poly.type
_entity_poly.pdbx_seq_one_letter_code
_entity_poly.pdbx_strand_id
1 'polypeptide(L)'
;MADGVHLKVDSKKDKKTRTYRITCGNNPIPMYTVEINKKSKPHGKVIKNSVPFNGHPPPPPPMQIQPPPYGFPPPPHFNQSYNQPHPQPYSQTYNQPYNQPYNHPYHPPPQPQNQSYFQSFNNYQPPPGQIVGTVTFHELSSKIDVSINGFDTSMKRPDPLASGRKFQTRNMGKLQWKEDGLFSSKQKLVDEKRNVIAKYDKDNEEIIILLPPSQIDQHLDMIAVTGIGIIEAERKSDSDGDAVESIFDVIGG
;
A
#
# COMPACT_ATOMS: atom_id res chain seq x y z
N MET A 1 0.68 -23.16 -0.87
CA MET A 1 0.86 -21.74 -1.19
C MET A 1 0.79 -20.98 0.12
N ALA A 2 1.67 -20.02 0.39
CA ALA A 2 1.59 -19.26 1.63
C ALA A 2 0.30 -18.41 1.61
N ASP A 3 -0.43 -18.34 2.72
CA ASP A 3 -1.66 -17.53 2.88
C ASP A 3 -1.33 -16.02 2.97
N GLY A 4 -0.68 -15.48 1.94
CA GLY A 4 -0.26 -14.09 1.87
C GLY A 4 -0.88 -13.34 0.71
N VAL A 5 -0.73 -12.02 0.70
CA VAL A 5 -1.08 -11.18 -0.45
C VAL A 5 0.12 -11.08 -1.37
N HIS A 6 -0.11 -11.44 -2.62
CA HIS A 6 0.90 -11.63 -3.65
C HIS A 6 1.00 -10.37 -4.53
N LEU A 7 2.11 -9.63 -4.39
CA LEU A 7 2.42 -8.45 -5.19
C LEU A 7 3.49 -8.77 -6.22
N LYS A 8 3.10 -8.87 -7.49
CA LYS A 8 4.04 -9.11 -8.58
C LYS A 8 4.80 -7.82 -8.92
N VAL A 9 6.11 -7.93 -9.14
CA VAL A 9 7.03 -6.81 -9.39
C VAL A 9 7.64 -6.95 -10.78
N ASP A 10 7.02 -6.33 -11.78
CA ASP A 10 7.59 -6.30 -13.13
C ASP A 10 8.59 -5.14 -13.26
N SER A 11 9.79 -5.39 -13.80
CA SER A 11 10.80 -4.34 -13.99
C SER A 11 11.12 -4.09 -15.47
N LYS A 12 11.24 -2.81 -15.85
CA LYS A 12 11.69 -2.37 -17.18
C LYS A 12 12.81 -1.36 -17.05
N LYS A 13 13.91 -1.55 -17.77
CA LYS A 13 15.01 -0.59 -17.85
C LYS A 13 14.93 0.18 -19.16
N ASP A 14 14.86 1.50 -19.08
CA ASP A 14 15.14 2.41 -20.18
C ASP A 14 16.44 3.17 -19.89
N LYS A 15 17.09 3.71 -20.93
CA LYS A 15 18.45 4.28 -20.94
C LYS A 15 18.98 4.78 -19.59
N LYS A 16 18.24 5.69 -18.94
CA LYS A 16 18.64 6.33 -17.67
C LYS A 16 17.71 6.02 -16.49
N THR A 17 16.59 5.36 -16.73
CA THR A 17 15.53 5.17 -15.75
C THR A 17 15.09 3.72 -15.72
N ARG A 18 15.00 3.14 -14.53
CA ARG A 18 14.33 1.85 -14.33
C ARG A 18 12.95 2.09 -13.74
N THR A 19 11.96 1.45 -14.32
CA THR A 19 10.58 1.50 -13.85
C THR A 19 10.18 0.13 -13.30
N TYR A 20 9.59 0.12 -12.11
CA TYR A 20 8.91 -1.06 -11.56
C TYR A 20 7.41 -0.83 -11.60
N ARG A 21 6.66 -1.88 -11.96
CA ARG A 21 5.21 -1.93 -11.89
C ARG A 21 4.85 -3.01 -10.89
N ILE A 22 4.16 -2.62 -9.83
CA ILE A 22 3.71 -3.53 -8.78
C ILE A 22 2.23 -3.78 -8.96
N THR A 23 1.85 -5.01 -9.29
CA THR A 23 0.47 -5.46 -9.48
C THR A 23 0.08 -6.43 -8.37
N CYS A 24 -1.21 -6.58 -8.12
CA CYS A 24 -1.73 -7.52 -7.11
C CYS A 24 -2.66 -8.53 -7.78
N GLY A 25 -2.38 -9.81 -7.57
CA GLY A 25 -3.10 -10.91 -8.23
C GLY A 25 -3.07 -10.80 -9.76
N ASN A 26 -4.22 -11.01 -10.40
CA ASN A 26 -4.36 -10.98 -11.86
C ASN A 26 -4.66 -9.59 -12.43
N ASN A 27 -4.59 -8.52 -11.62
CA ASN A 27 -4.92 -7.18 -12.07
C ASN A 27 -3.78 -6.59 -12.92
N PRO A 28 -4.01 -6.26 -14.21
CA PRO A 28 -2.97 -5.69 -15.07
C PRO A 28 -2.65 -4.23 -14.74
N ILE A 29 -3.48 -3.56 -13.94
CA ILE A 29 -3.28 -2.17 -13.51
C ILE A 29 -2.35 -2.17 -12.30
N PRO A 30 -1.19 -1.49 -12.37
CA PRO A 30 -0.24 -1.45 -11.28
C PRO A 30 -0.81 -0.63 -10.12
N MET A 31 -0.79 -1.19 -8.91
CA MET A 31 -1.06 -0.46 -7.67
C MET A 31 0.03 0.56 -7.39
N TYR A 32 1.27 0.22 -7.71
CA TYR A 32 2.40 1.14 -7.60
C TYR A 32 3.22 1.17 -8.87
N THR A 33 3.70 2.36 -9.21
CA THR A 33 4.77 2.56 -10.18
C THR A 33 5.97 3.13 -9.45
N VAL A 34 7.14 2.55 -9.62
CA VAL A 34 8.38 3.10 -9.05
C VAL A 34 9.33 3.50 -10.16
N GLU A 35 9.78 4.73 -10.13
CA GLU A 35 10.79 5.24 -11.07
C GLU A 35 12.11 5.44 -10.35
N ILE A 36 13.15 4.73 -10.79
CA ILE A 36 14.53 4.84 -10.29
C ILE A 36 15.38 5.53 -11.36
N ASN A 37 15.92 6.69 -11.02
CA ASN A 37 16.91 7.41 -11.81
C ASN A 37 18.15 7.67 -10.94
N LYS A 38 19.27 7.04 -11.30
CA LYS A 38 20.53 7.15 -10.55
C LYS A 38 21.14 8.56 -10.57
N LYS A 39 20.68 9.44 -11.46
CA LYS A 39 21.16 10.82 -11.58
C LYS A 39 20.32 11.86 -10.82
N SER A 40 19.20 11.45 -10.20
CA SER A 40 18.35 12.35 -9.42
C SER A 40 18.48 12.10 -7.92
N LYS A 41 18.18 13.12 -7.11
CA LYS A 41 17.93 12.96 -5.67
C LYS A 41 16.52 13.47 -5.35
N PRO A 42 15.64 12.64 -4.75
CA PRO A 42 15.83 11.23 -4.45
C PRO A 42 16.05 10.39 -5.73
N HIS A 43 16.73 9.25 -5.58
CA HIS A 43 17.02 8.34 -6.68
C HIS A 43 15.76 7.60 -7.16
N GLY A 44 14.82 7.34 -6.25
CA GLY A 44 13.58 6.63 -6.50
C GLY A 44 12.36 7.40 -6.05
N LYS A 45 11.27 7.30 -6.81
CA LYS A 45 9.93 7.78 -6.43
C LYS A 45 8.92 6.64 -6.55
N VAL A 46 8.21 6.36 -5.47
CA VAL A 46 7.15 5.36 -5.40
C VAL A 46 5.80 6.06 -5.50
N ILE A 47 5.13 5.82 -6.62
CA ILE A 47 3.86 6.44 -6.98
C ILE A 47 2.77 5.41 -6.74
N LYS A 48 1.79 5.76 -5.91
CA LYS A 48 0.59 4.95 -5.70
C LYS A 48 -0.46 5.34 -6.74
N ASN A 49 -0.92 4.37 -7.49
CA ASN A 49 -1.96 4.57 -8.47
C ASN A 49 -3.31 4.27 -7.83
N SER A 50 -4.30 5.12 -8.08
CA SER A 50 -5.69 4.76 -7.79
C SER A 50 -6.06 3.61 -8.71
N VAL A 51 -6.39 2.46 -8.14
CA VAL A 51 -6.93 1.35 -8.92
C VAL A 51 -8.40 1.64 -9.12
N PRO A 52 -8.90 1.88 -10.35
CA PRO A 52 -10.32 2.08 -10.57
C PRO A 52 -10.99 0.70 -10.50
N PHE A 53 -11.31 0.23 -9.30
CA PHE A 53 -12.17 -0.93 -9.12
C PHE A 53 -13.54 -0.49 -8.62
N ASN A 54 -14.28 0.15 -9.52
CA ASN A 54 -15.68 -0.17 -9.75
C ASN A 54 -16.19 0.67 -10.93
N GLY A 55 -16.89 0.02 -11.86
CA GLY A 55 -17.78 0.67 -12.82
C GLY A 55 -19.00 1.30 -12.15
N HIS A 56 -18.88 1.78 -10.91
CA HIS A 56 -19.90 2.61 -10.31
C HIS A 56 -19.66 4.04 -10.77
N PRO A 57 -20.65 4.68 -11.42
CA PRO A 57 -20.56 6.10 -11.70
C PRO A 57 -20.32 6.83 -10.37
N PRO A 58 -19.55 7.93 -10.38
CA PRO A 58 -19.39 8.75 -9.20
C PRO A 58 -20.77 9.05 -8.61
N PRO A 59 -20.93 9.05 -7.27
CA PRO A 59 -22.19 9.46 -6.68
C PRO A 59 -22.57 10.82 -7.28
N PRO A 60 -23.83 10.99 -7.72
CA PRO A 60 -24.26 12.26 -8.29
C PRO A 60 -23.89 13.38 -7.30
N PRO A 61 -23.41 14.54 -7.79
CA PRO A 61 -23.11 15.66 -6.93
C PRO A 61 -24.32 15.91 -6.01
N PRO A 62 -24.11 16.22 -4.71
CA PRO A 62 -25.21 16.54 -3.82
C PRO A 62 -26.06 17.60 -4.51
N MET A 63 -27.34 17.28 -4.74
CA MET A 63 -28.28 18.23 -5.33
C MET A 63 -28.18 19.50 -4.50
N GLN A 64 -27.62 20.56 -5.09
CA GLN A 64 -27.71 21.87 -4.50
C GLN A 64 -29.19 22.17 -4.44
N ILE A 65 -29.77 22.07 -3.25
CA ILE A 65 -31.10 22.58 -2.97
C ILE A 65 -31.01 24.06 -3.29
N GLN A 66 -31.51 24.44 -4.47
CA GLN A 66 -31.69 25.85 -4.79
C GLN A 66 -32.62 26.41 -3.72
N PRO A 67 -32.21 27.45 -2.97
CA PRO A 67 -33.14 28.13 -2.09
C PRO A 67 -34.29 28.69 -2.96
N PRO A 68 -35.55 28.56 -2.51
CA PRO A 68 -36.68 29.09 -3.27
C PRO A 68 -36.50 30.59 -3.49
N PRO A 69 -36.90 31.12 -4.66
CA PRO A 69 -36.77 32.53 -4.97
C PRO A 69 -37.59 33.35 -3.98
N TYR A 70 -36.92 34.30 -3.33
CA TYR A 70 -37.51 35.27 -2.40
C TYR A 70 -38.76 35.92 -3.00
N GLY A 71 -39.86 35.91 -2.24
CA GLY A 71 -41.09 36.53 -2.72
C GLY A 71 -42.21 36.72 -1.72
N PHE A 72 -42.01 36.70 -0.40
CA PHE A 72 -43.05 37.17 0.54
C PHE A 72 -42.42 37.77 1.82
N PRO A 73 -42.86 38.96 2.28
CA PRO A 73 -42.39 39.56 3.53
C PRO A 73 -43.01 38.85 4.75
N PRO A 74 -42.29 38.71 5.88
CA PRO A 74 -42.85 38.12 7.09
C PRO A 74 -43.78 39.10 7.81
N PRO A 75 -44.91 38.64 8.39
CA PRO A 75 -45.67 39.44 9.32
C PRO A 75 -44.92 39.59 10.67
N PRO A 76 -45.11 40.70 11.39
CA PRO A 76 -44.49 40.96 12.68
C PRO A 76 -45.19 40.16 13.79
N HIS A 77 -44.64 40.22 15.02
CA HIS A 77 -45.12 39.58 16.27
C HIS A 77 -44.54 38.16 16.49
N PHE A 78 -43.94 37.76 17.62
CA PHE A 78 -43.77 38.34 18.95
C PHE A 78 -42.61 37.59 19.65
N ASN A 79 -41.86 38.31 20.48
CA ASN A 79 -40.83 37.84 21.42
C ASN A 79 -41.34 36.63 22.24
N GLN A 80 -40.56 35.52 22.40
CA GLN A 80 -40.52 34.69 23.62
C GLN A 80 -39.27 33.78 23.69
N SER A 81 -38.75 33.71 24.91
CA SER A 81 -37.59 33.02 25.47
C SER A 81 -37.65 31.49 25.42
N TYR A 82 -36.50 30.81 25.27
CA TYR A 82 -36.37 29.36 25.46
C TYR A 82 -35.36 28.98 26.55
N ASN A 83 -35.91 28.43 27.65
CA ASN A 83 -35.27 27.46 28.53
C ASN A 83 -35.66 26.03 28.06
N GLN A 84 -34.77 25.05 28.29
CA GLN A 84 -34.93 23.58 28.16
C GLN A 84 -36.10 23.00 29.03
N PRO A 85 -36.51 21.69 29.04
CA PRO A 85 -36.05 20.43 28.37
C PRO A 85 -37.18 19.49 27.79
N HIS A 86 -36.82 18.29 27.26
CA HIS A 86 -37.62 17.12 26.74
C HIS A 86 -38.94 16.72 27.48
N PRO A 87 -39.96 16.01 26.89
CA PRO A 87 -39.94 14.60 26.38
C PRO A 87 -40.93 14.18 25.22
N GLN A 88 -40.90 12.89 24.83
CA GLN A 88 -41.70 12.06 23.86
C GLN A 88 -43.24 12.05 24.11
N PRO A 89 -44.18 11.28 23.43
CA PRO A 89 -44.18 10.40 22.22
C PRO A 89 -45.47 10.52 21.30
N TYR A 90 -45.66 9.56 20.36
CA TYR A 90 -46.92 9.00 19.78
C TYR A 90 -47.44 9.36 18.36
N SER A 91 -47.52 8.28 17.54
CA SER A 91 -48.55 7.86 16.55
C SER A 91 -48.85 8.65 15.27
N GLN A 92 -48.85 7.94 14.12
CA GLN A 92 -50.09 7.53 13.43
C GLN A 92 -49.81 6.54 12.28
N THR A 93 -50.69 5.54 12.25
CA THR A 93 -50.80 4.36 11.39
C THR A 93 -51.36 4.69 10.01
N TYR A 94 -50.95 3.97 8.95
CA TYR A 94 -51.90 3.45 7.94
C TYR A 94 -51.33 2.22 7.21
N ASN A 95 -52.22 1.24 6.99
CA ASN A 95 -51.96 -0.17 6.66
C ASN A 95 -51.80 -0.49 5.15
N GLN A 96 -51.18 -1.66 4.90
CA GLN A 96 -51.31 -2.65 3.79
C GLN A 96 -50.19 -2.70 2.71
N PRO A 97 -49.92 -3.88 2.07
CA PRO A 97 -50.21 -5.26 2.46
C PRO A 97 -48.97 -6.20 2.45
N TYR A 98 -49.22 -7.37 3.04
CA TYR A 98 -48.37 -8.53 3.27
C TYR A 98 -47.68 -9.09 2.02
N ASN A 99 -46.35 -9.24 2.05
CA ASN A 99 -45.62 -10.22 1.25
C ASN A 99 -44.54 -10.87 2.13
N GLN A 100 -44.71 -12.17 2.36
CA GLN A 100 -43.76 -13.04 3.05
C GLN A 100 -42.52 -13.29 2.18
N PRO A 101 -41.30 -13.28 2.71
CA PRO A 101 -40.20 -14.02 2.12
C PRO A 101 -39.91 -15.30 2.92
N TYR A 102 -39.92 -16.39 2.18
CA TYR A 102 -39.39 -17.71 2.52
C TYR A 102 -38.07 -17.62 3.31
N ASN A 103 -38.03 -18.25 4.49
CA ASN A 103 -36.80 -18.50 5.23
C ASN A 103 -36.05 -19.65 4.55
N HIS A 104 -34.99 -19.32 3.80
CA HIS A 104 -33.95 -20.27 3.44
C HIS A 104 -32.66 -19.88 4.19
N PRO A 105 -32.08 -20.76 5.02
CA PRO A 105 -30.74 -20.53 5.55
C PRO A 105 -29.75 -20.72 4.40
N TYR A 106 -29.50 -19.66 3.64
CA TYR A 106 -28.35 -19.60 2.75
C TYR A 106 -27.10 -19.58 3.63
N HIS A 107 -26.48 -20.75 3.82
CA HIS A 107 -25.06 -20.80 4.14
C HIS A 107 -24.32 -20.29 2.90
N PRO A 108 -23.65 -19.13 2.95
CA PRO A 108 -22.77 -18.76 1.84
C PRO A 108 -21.69 -19.84 1.71
N PRO A 109 -21.36 -20.29 0.49
CA PRO A 109 -20.23 -21.18 0.29
C PRO A 109 -18.97 -20.51 0.86
N PRO A 110 -18.00 -21.27 1.40
CA PRO A 110 -16.74 -20.69 1.84
C PRO A 110 -16.11 -19.97 0.66
N GLN A 111 -16.18 -18.64 0.66
CA GLN A 111 -15.51 -17.85 -0.36
C GLN A 111 -14.01 -18.08 -0.21
N PRO A 112 -13.27 -18.22 -1.33
CA PRO A 112 -11.81 -18.22 -1.26
C PRO A 112 -11.38 -16.90 -0.63
N GLN A 113 -10.75 -16.95 0.55
CA GLN A 113 -10.32 -15.78 1.35
C GLN A 113 -9.52 -14.75 0.55
N ASN A 114 -8.92 -15.17 -0.56
CA ASN A 114 -8.28 -14.29 -1.53
C ASN A 114 -9.23 -13.21 -2.07
N GLN A 115 -10.50 -13.50 -2.37
CA GLN A 115 -11.42 -12.49 -2.94
C GLN A 115 -11.77 -11.36 -1.96
N SER A 116 -11.81 -11.64 -0.65
CA SER A 116 -12.21 -10.68 0.37
C SER A 116 -11.18 -9.56 0.57
N TYR A 117 -9.91 -9.83 0.31
CA TYR A 117 -8.85 -8.84 0.44
C TYR A 117 -8.87 -7.79 -0.70
N PHE A 118 -9.39 -8.15 -1.88
CA PHE A 118 -9.53 -7.21 -3.00
C PHE A 118 -10.64 -6.18 -2.76
N GLN A 119 -11.65 -6.49 -1.95
CA GLN A 119 -12.77 -5.57 -1.66
C GLN A 119 -12.41 -4.49 -0.64
N SER A 120 -11.43 -4.70 0.26
CA SER A 120 -11.02 -3.67 1.23
C SER A 120 -10.27 -2.50 0.57
N PHE A 121 -9.57 -2.73 -0.54
CA PHE A 121 -8.94 -1.65 -1.32
C PHE A 121 -9.94 -0.75 -2.09
N ASN A 122 -11.21 -1.15 -2.22
CA ASN A 122 -12.16 -0.47 -3.10
C ASN A 122 -12.63 0.90 -2.62
N ASN A 123 -12.48 1.24 -1.33
CA ASN A 123 -13.07 2.45 -0.77
C ASN A 123 -12.10 3.64 -0.67
N TYR A 124 -10.81 3.46 -0.95
CA TYR A 124 -9.85 4.56 -0.92
C TYR A 124 -9.23 4.75 -2.29
N GLN A 125 -9.67 5.79 -2.99
CA GLN A 125 -9.07 6.22 -4.25
C GLN A 125 -8.08 7.35 -3.93
N PRO A 126 -6.76 7.04 -3.77
CA PRO A 126 -5.77 8.10 -3.56
C PRO A 126 -5.76 9.03 -4.79
N PRO A 127 -5.40 10.31 -4.62
CA PRO A 127 -5.17 11.21 -5.74
C PRO A 127 -4.29 10.52 -6.79
N PRO A 128 -4.67 10.56 -8.08
CA PRO A 128 -3.88 9.94 -9.12
C PRO A 128 -2.44 10.45 -9.08
N GLY A 129 -1.48 9.52 -9.05
CA GLY A 129 -0.06 9.89 -9.06
C GLY A 129 0.51 10.34 -7.71
N GLN A 130 -0.16 10.03 -6.59
CA GLN A 130 0.36 10.36 -5.26
C GLN A 130 1.72 9.68 -5.02
N ILE A 131 2.75 10.48 -4.72
CA ILE A 131 4.04 9.97 -4.26
C ILE A 131 3.89 9.56 -2.80
N VAL A 132 3.94 8.25 -2.54
CA VAL A 132 3.84 7.68 -1.18
C VAL A 132 5.21 7.36 -0.60
N GLY A 133 6.26 7.40 -1.41
CA GLY A 133 7.61 7.33 -0.87
C GLY A 133 8.71 7.66 -1.84
N THR A 134 9.90 7.82 -1.29
CA THR A 134 11.11 8.09 -2.04
C THR A 134 12.25 7.21 -1.53
N VAL A 135 13.24 6.97 -2.39
CA VAL A 135 14.39 6.11 -2.07
C VAL A 135 15.67 6.81 -2.50
N THR A 136 16.68 6.84 -1.65
CA THR A 136 18.00 7.42 -1.93
C THR A 136 19.10 6.46 -1.51
N PHE A 137 19.77 5.86 -2.49
CA PHE A 137 20.99 5.06 -2.29
C PHE A 137 22.21 5.95 -2.03
N HIS A 138 23.10 5.49 -1.16
CA HIS A 138 24.41 6.12 -0.97
C HIS A 138 25.48 5.30 -1.70
N GLU A 139 26.44 5.97 -2.33
CA GLU A 139 27.49 5.28 -3.10
C GLU A 139 28.57 4.69 -2.21
N LEU A 140 28.95 5.42 -1.16
CA LEU A 140 30.04 5.05 -0.25
C LEU A 140 29.56 4.23 0.96
N SER A 141 28.27 3.89 1.04
CA SER A 141 27.75 3.07 2.12
C SER A 141 26.56 2.24 1.67
N SER A 142 26.28 1.14 2.35
CA SER A 142 25.09 0.30 2.11
C SER A 142 23.78 0.93 2.61
N LYS A 143 23.82 2.20 3.06
CA LYS A 143 22.68 2.96 3.59
C LYS A 143 21.71 3.30 2.48
N ILE A 144 20.42 3.13 2.77
CA ILE A 144 19.33 3.54 1.90
C ILE A 144 18.43 4.46 2.71
N ASP A 145 18.34 5.72 2.33
CA ASP A 145 17.36 6.65 2.91
C ASP A 145 16.02 6.45 2.20
N VAL A 146 14.95 6.34 3.00
CA VAL A 146 13.59 6.20 2.48
C VAL A 146 12.68 7.19 3.17
N SER A 147 11.79 7.80 2.39
CA SER A 147 10.66 8.56 2.90
C SER A 147 9.41 7.75 2.65
N ILE A 148 8.56 7.57 3.67
CA ILE A 148 7.30 6.83 3.57
C ILE A 148 6.19 7.75 4.07
N ASN A 149 5.30 8.17 3.18
CA ASN A 149 4.20 9.10 3.48
C ASN A 149 4.69 10.37 4.22
N GLY A 150 5.86 10.89 3.81
CA GLY A 150 6.50 12.08 4.40
C GLY A 150 7.33 11.82 5.65
N PHE A 151 7.44 10.56 6.12
CA PHE A 151 8.30 10.20 7.24
C PHE A 151 9.63 9.64 6.75
N ASP A 152 10.71 10.35 7.06
CA ASP A 152 12.06 9.95 6.67
C ASP A 152 12.64 8.94 7.67
N THR A 153 13.24 7.89 7.13
CA THR A 153 13.98 6.88 7.89
C THR A 153 15.13 6.34 7.04
N SER A 154 16.02 5.57 7.65
CA SER A 154 17.15 4.96 6.97
C SER A 154 17.18 3.46 7.19
N MET A 155 17.34 2.71 6.11
CA MET A 155 17.66 1.29 6.14
C MET A 155 19.18 1.13 6.15
N LYS A 156 19.71 0.55 7.24
CA LYS A 156 21.16 0.40 7.46
C LYS A 156 21.51 -1.05 7.81
N ARG A 157 22.65 -1.54 7.31
CA ARG A 157 23.22 -2.79 7.82
C ARG A 157 23.74 -2.56 9.25
N PRO A 158 23.56 -3.53 10.17
CA PRO A 158 24.12 -3.43 11.52
C PRO A 158 25.65 -3.46 11.52
N ASP A 159 26.25 -4.14 10.55
CA ASP A 159 27.68 -4.20 10.28
C ASP A 159 27.91 -4.43 8.76
N PRO A 160 29.10 -4.17 8.21
CA PRO A 160 29.35 -4.27 6.77
C PRO A 160 29.10 -5.66 6.17
N LEU A 161 29.31 -6.72 6.96
CA LEU A 161 29.20 -8.13 6.55
C LEU A 161 27.78 -8.69 6.71
N ALA A 162 26.93 -8.06 7.53
CA ALA A 162 25.55 -8.47 7.67
C ALA A 162 24.76 -8.24 6.38
N SER A 163 24.03 -9.27 5.96
CA SER A 163 23.17 -9.19 4.77
C SER A 163 21.91 -8.33 5.01
N GLY A 164 21.42 -8.25 6.25
CA GLY A 164 20.17 -7.56 6.56
C GLY A 164 20.28 -6.05 6.81
N ARG A 165 19.22 -5.30 6.49
CA ARG A 165 19.07 -3.86 6.75
C ARG A 165 17.94 -3.58 7.75
N LYS A 166 18.26 -2.87 8.82
CA LYS A 166 17.34 -2.46 9.90
C LYS A 166 16.87 -1.02 9.67
N PHE A 167 15.63 -0.74 10.04
CA PHE A 167 15.06 0.60 10.02
C PHE A 167 13.98 0.76 11.10
N GLN A 168 13.70 2.01 11.46
CA GLN A 168 12.65 2.36 12.41
C GLN A 168 11.42 2.82 11.65
N THR A 169 10.25 2.38 12.09
CA THR A 169 8.94 2.86 11.62
C THR A 169 8.20 3.55 12.75
N ARG A 170 7.25 4.43 12.40
CA ARG A 170 6.41 5.14 13.36
C ARG A 170 5.46 4.20 14.12
N ASN A 171 4.90 3.21 13.42
CA ASN A 171 3.77 2.42 13.91
C ASN A 171 4.11 0.96 14.26
N MET A 172 5.16 0.39 13.67
CA MET A 172 5.55 -1.01 13.89
C MET A 172 6.86 -1.18 14.66
N GLY A 173 7.46 -0.07 15.11
CA GLY A 173 8.75 -0.12 15.77
C GLY A 173 9.88 -0.45 14.80
N LYS A 174 10.82 -1.27 15.27
CA LYS A 174 12.03 -1.66 14.53
C LYS A 174 11.74 -2.83 13.60
N LEU A 175 12.03 -2.64 12.32
CA LEU A 175 11.90 -3.66 11.30
C LEU A 175 13.25 -4.00 10.67
N GLN A 176 13.36 -5.19 10.08
CA GLN A 176 14.56 -5.64 9.39
C GLN A 176 14.22 -6.46 8.14
N TRP A 177 14.72 -6.02 6.98
CA TRP A 177 14.87 -6.90 5.83
C TRP A 177 16.14 -7.73 6.00
N LYS A 178 16.07 -9.06 5.85
CA LYS A 178 17.21 -9.97 5.93
C LYS A 178 16.98 -11.22 5.09
N GLU A 179 18.06 -11.91 4.74
CA GLU A 179 17.98 -13.15 3.95
C GLU A 179 17.12 -14.22 4.65
N ASP A 180 16.39 -14.98 3.84
CA ASP A 180 15.58 -16.11 4.27
C ASP A 180 16.35 -17.43 4.09
N GLY A 181 17.51 -17.54 4.76
CA GLY A 181 18.40 -18.72 4.69
C GLY A 181 19.84 -18.36 4.34
N LEU A 182 20.75 -19.35 4.43
CA LEU A 182 22.20 -19.17 4.19
C LEU A 182 22.60 -19.10 2.70
N PHE A 183 21.69 -19.45 1.79
CA PHE A 183 21.95 -19.51 0.34
C PHE A 183 20.74 -19.09 -0.50
N SER A 184 19.77 -18.40 0.09
CA SER A 184 18.57 -17.99 -0.65
C SER A 184 18.72 -16.55 -1.13
N SER A 185 18.30 -16.33 -2.38
CA SER A 185 18.06 -15.00 -2.95
C SER A 185 16.81 -14.32 -2.37
N LYS A 186 16.21 -14.92 -1.34
CA LYS A 186 14.92 -14.52 -0.79
C LYS A 186 15.17 -13.65 0.41
N GLN A 187 14.41 -12.58 0.51
CA GLN A 187 14.46 -11.65 1.64
C GLN A 187 13.19 -11.78 2.45
N LYS A 188 13.29 -11.56 3.76
CA LYS A 188 12.14 -11.46 4.67
C LYS A 188 12.21 -10.18 5.48
N LEU A 189 11.06 -9.53 5.60
CA LEU A 189 10.83 -8.42 6.49
C LEU A 189 10.34 -8.98 7.83
N VAL A 190 11.11 -8.73 8.88
CA VAL A 190 10.76 -9.15 10.24
C VAL A 190 10.54 -7.95 11.16
N ASP A 191 9.59 -8.11 12.08
CA ASP A 191 9.39 -7.18 13.19
C ASP A 191 10.34 -7.44 14.37
N GLU A 192 10.22 -6.61 15.41
CA GLU A 192 11.01 -6.72 16.64
C GLU A 192 10.80 -8.06 17.37
N LYS A 193 9.60 -8.64 17.25
CA LYS A 193 9.23 -9.95 17.81
C LYS A 193 9.67 -11.11 16.91
N ARG A 194 10.37 -10.82 15.80
CA ARG A 194 10.82 -11.77 14.77
C ARG A 194 9.69 -12.42 13.96
N ASN A 195 8.48 -11.86 14.01
CA ASN A 195 7.41 -12.27 13.10
C ASN A 195 7.79 -11.85 11.68
N VAL A 196 7.54 -12.72 10.70
CA VAL A 196 7.71 -12.37 9.29
C VAL A 196 6.44 -11.70 8.81
N ILE A 197 6.56 -10.46 8.34
CA ILE A 197 5.41 -9.65 7.90
C ILE A 197 5.36 -9.48 6.38
N ALA A 198 6.50 -9.65 5.71
CA ALA A 198 6.58 -9.73 4.27
C ALA A 198 7.79 -10.55 3.83
N LYS A 199 7.76 -11.04 2.59
CA LYS A 199 8.88 -11.69 1.92
C LYS A 199 9.05 -11.10 0.52
N TYR A 200 10.28 -11.13 0.02
CA TYR A 200 10.57 -10.95 -1.39
C TYR A 200 11.14 -12.25 -1.93
N ASP A 201 10.46 -12.81 -2.93
CA ASP A 201 10.89 -13.98 -3.68
C ASP A 201 11.47 -13.52 -5.02
N LYS A 202 12.80 -13.52 -5.12
CA LYS A 202 13.52 -13.08 -6.33
C LYS A 202 13.19 -13.95 -7.55
N ASP A 203 12.99 -15.25 -7.35
CA ASP A 203 12.77 -16.20 -8.44
C ASP A 203 11.42 -15.95 -9.13
N ASN A 204 10.43 -15.52 -8.36
CA ASN A 204 9.07 -15.21 -8.83
C ASN A 204 8.85 -13.71 -9.07
N GLU A 205 9.87 -12.88 -8.84
CA GLU A 205 9.79 -11.41 -8.82
C GLU A 205 8.57 -10.90 -8.03
N GLU A 206 8.41 -11.38 -6.80
CA GLU A 206 7.18 -11.18 -6.02
C GLU A 206 7.45 -10.74 -4.58
N ILE A 207 6.65 -9.80 -4.09
CA ILE A 207 6.57 -9.46 -2.67
C ILE A 207 5.31 -10.10 -2.09
N ILE A 208 5.50 -10.97 -1.09
CA ILE A 208 4.42 -11.69 -0.41
C ILE A 208 4.20 -11.05 0.97
N ILE A 209 3.01 -10.52 1.21
CA ILE A 209 2.63 -9.89 2.48
C ILE A 209 1.97 -10.91 3.38
N LEU A 210 2.44 -11.01 4.62
CA LEU A 210 2.02 -12.00 5.61
C LEU A 210 1.35 -11.36 6.84
N LEU A 211 1.01 -10.07 6.75
CA LEU A 211 0.27 -9.37 7.79
C LEU A 211 -1.20 -9.82 7.84
N PRO A 212 -1.86 -9.71 9.01
CA PRO A 212 -3.30 -9.87 9.09
C PRO A 212 -4.03 -8.89 8.17
N PRO A 213 -5.16 -9.27 7.54
CA PRO A 213 -5.89 -8.42 6.60
C PRO A 213 -6.18 -7.00 7.09
N SER A 214 -6.50 -6.84 8.39
CA SER A 214 -6.79 -5.55 9.01
C SER A 214 -5.60 -4.59 9.09
N GLN A 215 -4.37 -5.08 8.89
CA GLN A 215 -3.13 -4.30 9.01
C GLN A 215 -2.47 -4.02 7.66
N ILE A 216 -2.84 -4.75 6.61
CA ILE A 216 -2.10 -4.67 5.34
C ILE A 216 -2.27 -3.27 4.74
N ASP A 217 -3.48 -2.71 4.68
CA ASP A 217 -3.71 -1.38 4.06
C ASP A 217 -2.89 -0.27 4.74
N GLN A 218 -2.69 -0.39 6.06
CA GLN A 218 -1.91 0.56 6.86
C GLN A 218 -0.41 0.47 6.57
N HIS A 219 0.08 -0.70 6.17
CA HIS A 219 1.51 -1.00 6.07
C HIS A 219 1.98 -1.27 4.63
N LEU A 220 1.06 -1.33 3.68
CA LEU A 220 1.35 -1.66 2.29
C LEU A 220 2.34 -0.68 1.65
N ASP A 221 2.15 0.62 1.84
CA ASP A 221 3.05 1.65 1.29
C ASP A 221 4.47 1.47 1.85
N MET A 222 4.60 1.18 3.15
CA MET A 222 5.89 0.93 3.78
C MET A 222 6.57 -0.32 3.20
N ILE A 223 5.82 -1.41 3.04
CA ILE A 223 6.34 -2.67 2.49
C ILE A 223 6.78 -2.46 1.03
N ALA A 224 5.97 -1.78 0.22
CA ALA A 224 6.28 -1.49 -1.17
C ALA A 224 7.54 -0.61 -1.31
N VAL A 225 7.61 0.50 -0.55
CA VAL A 225 8.75 1.44 -0.61
C VAL A 225 10.05 0.76 -0.16
N THR A 226 10.02 0.09 0.99
CA THR A 226 11.23 -0.54 1.56
C THR A 226 11.64 -1.77 0.76
N GLY A 227 10.67 -2.58 0.30
CA GLY A 227 10.90 -3.75 -0.54
C GLY A 227 11.61 -3.37 -1.85
N ILE A 228 11.14 -2.34 -2.55
CA ILE A 228 11.81 -1.87 -3.78
C ILE A 228 13.22 -1.32 -3.48
N GLY A 229 13.41 -0.66 -2.33
CA GLY A 229 14.73 -0.26 -1.87
C GLY A 229 15.68 -1.45 -1.71
N ILE A 230 15.21 -2.58 -1.19
CA ILE A 230 16.00 -3.82 -1.08
C ILE A 230 16.28 -4.42 -2.45
N ILE A 231 15.26 -4.58 -3.29
CA ILE A 231 15.38 -5.17 -4.64
C ILE A 231 16.45 -4.44 -5.47
N GLU A 232 16.42 -3.10 -5.47
CA GLU A 232 17.40 -2.33 -6.24
C GLU A 232 18.81 -2.38 -5.61
N ALA A 233 18.90 -2.47 -4.28
CA ALA A 233 20.18 -2.58 -3.60
C ALA A 233 20.86 -3.93 -3.84
N GLU A 234 20.10 -5.03 -3.87
CA GLU A 234 20.60 -6.36 -4.24
C GLU A 234 21.04 -6.41 -5.69
N ARG A 235 20.22 -5.88 -6.60
CA ARG A 235 20.61 -5.82 -8.02
C ARG A 235 21.90 -5.04 -8.23
N LYS A 236 22.13 -3.97 -7.46
CA LYS A 236 23.39 -3.23 -7.51
C LYS A 236 24.55 -4.11 -7.06
N SER A 237 24.41 -4.83 -5.95
CA SER A 237 25.48 -5.73 -5.47
C SER A 237 25.77 -6.87 -6.44
N ASP A 238 24.76 -7.44 -7.09
CA ASP A 238 24.96 -8.50 -8.09
C ASP A 238 25.77 -7.97 -9.28
N SER A 239 25.40 -6.79 -9.80
CA SER A 239 26.11 -6.17 -10.92
C SER A 239 27.54 -5.74 -10.58
N ASP A 240 27.78 -5.29 -9.35
CA ASP A 240 29.13 -4.91 -8.89
C ASP A 240 29.99 -6.17 -8.66
N GLY A 241 29.38 -7.28 -8.21
CA GLY A 241 30.03 -8.58 -8.05
C GLY A 241 30.50 -9.20 -9.36
N ASP A 242 29.60 -9.28 -10.36
CA ASP A 242 29.92 -9.82 -11.70
C ASP A 242 31.10 -9.06 -12.34
N ALA A 243 31.15 -7.74 -12.17
CA ALA A 243 32.23 -6.92 -12.71
C ALA A 243 33.57 -7.24 -12.05
N VAL A 244 33.58 -7.49 -10.74
CA VAL A 244 34.79 -7.84 -9.99
C VAL A 244 35.27 -9.26 -10.34
N GLU A 245 34.37 -10.25 -10.43
CA GLU A 245 34.72 -11.61 -10.86
C GLU A 245 35.33 -11.62 -12.27
N SER A 246 34.74 -10.87 -13.20
CA SER A 246 35.26 -10.76 -14.57
C SER A 246 36.69 -10.18 -14.65
N ILE A 247 37.08 -9.31 -13.70
CA ILE A 247 38.44 -8.75 -13.66
C ILE A 247 39.44 -9.78 -13.12
N PHE A 248 39.04 -10.62 -12.17
CA PHE A 248 39.91 -11.68 -11.63
C PHE A 248 40.17 -12.78 -12.65
N ASP A 249 39.17 -13.17 -13.46
CA ASP A 249 39.33 -14.17 -14.53
C ASP A 249 40.27 -13.69 -15.65
N VAL A 250 40.33 -12.38 -15.91
CA VAL A 250 41.22 -11.80 -16.93
C VAL A 250 42.67 -11.68 -16.46
N ILE A 251 42.91 -11.54 -15.14
CA ILE A 251 44.25 -11.38 -14.58
C ILE A 251 44.85 -12.73 -14.14
N GLY A 252 44.01 -13.73 -13.88
CA GLY A 252 44.42 -15.08 -13.46
C GLY A 252 44.61 -16.10 -14.60
N GLY A 253 44.38 -15.71 -15.86
CA GLY A 253 44.52 -16.54 -17.06
C GLY A 253 45.84 -16.37 -17.79
#